data_AF-A0A8S1QJR4-F1
#
_entry.id   AF-A0A8S1QJR4-F1
#
_cell.length_a   1.000
_cell.length_b   1.000
_cell.length_c   1.000
_cell.angle_alpha   90.00
_cell.angle_beta   90.00
_cell.angle_gamma   90.00
#
_symmetry.space_group_name_H-M   'P 1'
#
loop_
_entity.id
_entity.type
_entity.pdbx_description
1 polymer ?
#
loop_
_entity_poly.entity_id
_entity_poly.type
_entity_poly.pdbx_seq_one_letter_code
_entity_poly.pdbx_strand_id
1 'polypeptide(L)'
;MNRRLVQIFNKQFSQVPKFFTSNEQPIVLRNEKSGYYVNPEAVARRMIKVISLHDDVKNPSAITLQSTWTDIGLSDMAYVEVMVEVEREFEIEFPDADVECFRTVNDAVEYVARSFFAV
;
A
#
# COMPACT_ATOMS: atom_id res chain seq x y z
N MET A 1 31.99 23.85 11.72
CA MET A 1 30.82 23.06 12.19
C MET A 1 31.22 21.58 12.25
N ASN A 2 31.32 21.00 13.43
CA ASN A 2 31.99 19.71 13.66
C ASN A 2 31.14 18.51 13.25
N ARG A 3 31.59 17.71 12.26
CA ARG A 3 30.92 16.49 11.76
C ARG A 3 30.59 15.46 12.84
N ARG A 4 31.33 15.47 13.97
CA ARG A 4 31.06 14.61 15.13
C ARG A 4 29.76 14.97 15.86
N LEU A 5 29.38 16.25 15.92
CA LEU A 5 28.15 16.67 16.60
C LEU A 5 26.90 16.26 15.80
N VAL A 6 26.97 16.33 14.47
CA VAL A 6 25.90 15.85 13.58
C VAL A 6 25.71 14.34 13.72
N GLN A 7 26.80 13.58 13.84
CA GLN A 7 26.73 12.12 14.05
C GLN A 7 26.15 11.74 15.41
N ILE A 8 26.45 12.50 16.48
CA ILE A 8 25.87 12.27 17.80
C ILE A 8 24.36 12.55 17.79
N PHE A 9 23.93 13.65 17.15
CA PHE A 9 22.52 14.01 17.03
C PHE A 9 21.71 12.95 16.26
N ASN A 10 22.26 12.44 15.15
CA ASN A 10 21.58 11.39 14.37
C ASN A 10 21.46 10.07 15.14
N LYS A 11 22.46 9.71 15.96
CA LYS A 11 22.47 8.44 16.70
C LYS A 11 21.46 8.42 17.85
N GLN A 12 21.15 9.59 18.42
CA GLN A 12 20.26 9.72 19.57
C GLN A 12 18.77 9.72 19.18
N PHE A 13 18.44 10.20 17.97
CA PHE A 13 17.08 10.14 17.39
C PHE A 13 16.76 8.84 16.64
N SER A 14 17.73 7.92 16.50
CA SER A 14 17.53 6.62 15.82
C SER A 14 16.84 5.56 16.67
N GLN A 15 16.58 5.83 17.95
CA GLN A 15 16.03 4.85 18.90
C GLN A 15 14.63 5.29 19.29
N VAL A 16 13.62 4.84 18.54
CA VAL A 16 12.22 4.99 18.94
C VAL A 16 12.02 4.24 20.28
N PRO A 17 11.46 4.88 21.31
CA PRO A 17 11.28 4.27 22.63
C PRO A 17 10.28 3.09 22.57
N LYS A 18 10.72 1.91 23.05
CA LYS A 18 9.97 0.65 23.05
C LYS A 18 8.96 0.52 24.21
N PHE A 19 8.12 1.53 24.44
CA PHE A 19 7.29 1.56 25.66
C PHE A 19 5.77 1.36 25.47
N PHE A 20 5.28 1.01 24.28
CA PHE A 20 3.86 0.71 24.10
C PHE A 20 3.65 -0.46 23.13
N THR A 21 3.70 -1.69 23.65
CA THR A 21 3.22 -2.88 22.93
C THR A 21 1.77 -3.13 23.34
N SER A 22 0.83 -2.46 22.67
CA SER A 22 -0.55 -2.91 22.60
C SER A 22 -0.79 -3.35 21.17
N ASN A 23 -0.89 -4.67 20.93
CA ASN A 23 -1.18 -5.32 19.64
C ASN A 23 -0.62 -4.57 18.42
N GLU A 24 0.66 -4.81 18.16
CA GLU A 24 1.51 -4.10 17.19
C GLU A 24 0.96 -4.13 15.76
N GLN A 25 0.06 -3.20 15.42
CA GLN A 25 0.15 -2.64 14.08
C GLN A 25 1.46 -1.84 14.02
N PRO A 26 2.36 -2.15 13.08
CA PRO A 26 3.64 -1.45 12.99
C PRO A 26 3.38 0.04 12.80
N ILE A 27 4.05 0.89 13.58
CA ILE A 27 3.98 2.35 13.39
C ILE A 27 4.47 2.65 11.97
N VAL A 28 3.55 3.00 11.08
CA VAL A 28 3.89 3.37 9.70
C VAL A 28 4.53 4.75 9.73
N LEU A 29 5.86 4.80 9.59
CA LEU A 29 6.63 6.04 9.50
C LEU A 29 6.29 6.74 8.18
N ARG A 30 5.48 7.81 8.27
CA ARG A 30 5.07 8.60 7.10
C ARG A 30 6.25 9.46 6.62
N ASN A 31 6.63 9.33 5.35
CA ASN A 31 7.68 10.15 4.74
C ASN A 31 7.04 11.29 3.93
N GLU A 32 6.74 12.39 4.63
CA GLU A 32 6.09 13.59 4.05
C GLU A 32 6.85 14.20 2.86
N LYS A 33 8.17 13.98 2.76
CA LYS A 33 8.98 14.50 1.65
C LYS A 33 8.86 13.67 0.37
N SER A 34 8.46 12.41 0.49
CA SER A 34 8.33 11.50 -0.65
C SER A 34 6.98 11.58 -1.35
N GLY A 35 5.98 12.17 -0.71
CA GLY A 35 4.58 12.17 -1.19
C GLY A 35 3.81 10.88 -0.87
N TYR A 36 4.47 9.87 -0.29
CA TYR A 36 3.85 8.63 0.15
C TYR A 36 3.67 8.63 1.68
N TYR A 37 2.46 8.27 2.13
CA TYR A 37 2.15 8.09 3.55
C TYR A 37 2.36 6.65 4.00
N VAL A 38 2.24 5.68 3.08
CA VAL A 38 2.50 4.26 3.33
C VAL A 38 3.60 3.77 2.37
N ASN A 39 4.43 2.82 2.81
CA ASN A 39 5.45 2.24 1.94
C ASN A 39 4.79 1.55 0.72
N PRO A 40 5.02 2.02 -0.52
CA PRO A 40 4.37 1.48 -1.70
C PRO A 40 4.69 0.00 -1.94
N GLU A 41 5.88 -0.48 -1.56
CA GLU A 41 6.22 -1.91 -1.65
C GLU A 41 5.39 -2.75 -0.68
N ALA A 42 5.06 -2.19 0.50
CA ALA A 42 4.20 -2.87 1.46
C ALA A 42 2.75 -2.93 0.97
N VAL A 43 2.26 -1.84 0.39
CA VAL A 43 0.95 -1.76 -0.25
C VAL A 43 0.87 -2.75 -1.42
N ALA A 44 1.85 -2.75 -2.33
CA ALA A 44 1.92 -3.66 -3.46
C ALA A 44 1.77 -5.13 -3.04
N ARG A 45 2.51 -5.55 -2.02
CA ARG A 45 2.47 -6.93 -1.53
C ARG A 45 1.09 -7.32 -0.99
N ARG A 46 0.45 -6.42 -0.23
CA ARG A 46 -0.89 -6.63 0.33
C ARG A 46 -1.96 -6.61 -0.77
N MET A 47 -1.87 -5.68 -1.70
CA MET A 47 -2.73 -5.59 -2.89
C MET A 47 -2.69 -6.88 -3.72
N ILE A 48 -1.48 -7.35 -4.06
CA ILE A 48 -1.30 -8.61 -4.81
C ILE A 48 -1.89 -9.79 -4.02
N LYS A 49 -1.76 -9.78 -2.69
CA LYS A 49 -2.37 -10.81 -1.84
C LYS A 49 -3.90 -10.79 -1.94
N VAL A 50 -4.54 -9.62 -1.83
CA VAL A 50 -6.00 -9.49 -1.98
C VAL A 50 -6.44 -10.03 -3.34
N ILE A 51 -5.83 -9.54 -4.42
CA ILE A 51 -6.13 -9.98 -5.79
C ILE A 51 -5.95 -11.51 -5.92
N SER A 52 -4.89 -12.08 -5.35
CA SER A 52 -4.60 -13.52 -5.45
C SER A 52 -5.59 -14.43 -4.72
N LEU A 53 -6.38 -13.88 -3.79
CA LEU A 53 -7.37 -14.63 -3.04
C LEU A 53 -8.73 -14.70 -3.76
N HIS A 54 -8.92 -13.89 -4.80
CA HIS A 54 -10.16 -13.86 -5.56
C HIS A 54 -10.29 -15.11 -6.46
N ASP A 55 -11.47 -15.74 -6.47
CA ASP A 55 -11.71 -17.04 -7.12
C ASP A 55 -11.47 -17.02 -8.65
N ASP A 56 -11.70 -15.88 -9.30
CA ASP A 56 -11.47 -15.72 -10.75
C ASP A 56 -9.98 -15.69 -11.14
N VAL A 57 -9.06 -15.48 -10.18
CA VAL A 57 -7.63 -15.39 -10.47
C VAL A 57 -7.01 -16.78 -10.57
N LYS A 58 -6.82 -17.24 -11.80
CA LYS A 58 -6.29 -18.59 -12.10
C LYS A 58 -4.79 -18.73 -11.91
N ASN A 59 -4.02 -17.65 -12.03
CA ASN A 59 -2.57 -17.68 -11.92
C ASN A 59 -2.02 -16.52 -11.07
N PRO A 60 -2.04 -16.66 -9.73
CA PRO A 60 -1.54 -15.64 -8.82
C PRO A 60 -0.09 -15.21 -9.06
N SER A 61 0.76 -16.12 -9.53
CA SER A 61 2.19 -15.86 -9.77
C SER A 61 2.45 -14.97 -11.00
N ALA A 62 1.45 -14.80 -11.88
CA ALA A 62 1.57 -13.94 -13.06
C ALA A 62 1.18 -12.48 -12.78
N ILE A 63 0.67 -12.16 -11.58
CA ILE A 63 0.29 -10.80 -11.21
C ILE A 63 1.54 -9.95 -11.05
N THR A 64 1.65 -8.90 -11.86
CA THR A 64 2.69 -7.88 -11.74
C THR A 64 2.04 -6.52 -11.54
N LEU A 65 2.82 -5.54 -11.05
CA LEU A 65 2.32 -4.17 -10.90
C LEU A 65 1.89 -3.55 -12.23
N GLN A 66 2.51 -3.95 -13.34
CA GLN A 66 2.20 -3.43 -14.67
C GLN A 66 1.07 -4.21 -15.37
N SER A 67 0.56 -5.28 -14.76
CA SER A 67 -0.55 -6.05 -15.31
C SER A 67 -1.83 -5.23 -15.30
N THR A 68 -2.59 -5.29 -16.38
CA THR A 68 -3.95 -4.75 -16.40
C THR A 68 -4.92 -5.73 -15.71
N TRP A 69 -6.09 -5.24 -15.29
CA TRP A 69 -7.13 -6.07 -14.67
C TRP A 69 -7.64 -7.18 -15.61
N THR A 70 -7.65 -6.91 -16.91
CA THR A 70 -7.97 -7.89 -17.95
C THR A 70 -6.87 -8.94 -18.14
N ASP A 71 -5.60 -8.56 -18.01
CA ASP A 71 -4.48 -9.50 -18.18
C ASP A 71 -4.42 -10.54 -17.06
N ILE A 72 -4.80 -10.14 -15.85
CA ILE A 72 -4.92 -11.05 -14.70
C ILE A 72 -6.20 -11.90 -14.74
N GLY A 73 -7.09 -11.63 -15.71
CA GLY A 73 -8.31 -12.39 -15.94
C GLY A 73 -9.50 -12.00 -15.07
N LEU A 74 -9.50 -10.80 -14.47
CA LEU A 74 -10.66 -10.30 -13.75
C LEU A 74 -11.74 -9.82 -14.73
N SER A 75 -12.99 -10.17 -14.44
CA SER A 75 -14.16 -9.56 -15.08
C SER A 75 -14.43 -8.17 -14.49
N ASP A 76 -15.21 -7.33 -15.18
CA ASP A 76 -15.55 -5.98 -14.67
C ASP A 76 -16.30 -6.03 -13.33
N MET A 77 -17.11 -7.07 -13.10
CA MET A 77 -17.78 -7.27 -11.80
C MET A 77 -16.78 -7.69 -10.72
N ALA A 78 -15.90 -8.66 -11.03
CA ALA A 78 -14.86 -9.12 -10.11
C ALA A 78 -13.87 -8.00 -9.76
N TYR A 79 -13.58 -7.10 -10.72
CA TYR A 79 -12.78 -5.92 -10.47
C TYR A 79 -13.38 -5.04 -9.37
N VAL A 80 -14.69 -4.75 -9.43
CA VAL A 80 -15.38 -3.97 -8.40
C VAL A 80 -15.35 -4.68 -7.05
N GLU A 81 -15.55 -6.01 -7.02
CA GLU A 81 -15.46 -6.80 -5.79
C GLU A 81 -14.07 -6.70 -5.14
N VAL A 82 -13.00 -6.86 -5.94
CA VAL A 82 -11.62 -6.71 -5.47
C VAL A 82 -11.36 -5.30 -4.95
N MET A 83 -11.88 -4.25 -5.58
CA MET A 83 -11.70 -2.87 -5.09
C MET A 83 -12.37 -2.67 -3.72
N VAL A 84 -13.55 -3.23 -3.50
CA VAL A 84 -14.23 -3.20 -2.20
C VAL A 84 -13.45 -3.99 -1.13
N GLU A 85 -12.80 -5.08 -1.51
CA GLU A 85 -11.90 -5.81 -0.60
C GLU A 85 -10.64 -5.01 -0.25
N VAL A 86 -10.09 -4.27 -1.22
CA VAL A 86 -8.95 -3.36 -1.01
C VAL A 86 -9.31 -2.21 -0.08
N GLU A 87 -10.49 -1.61 -0.22
CA GLU A 87 -11.02 -0.61 0.72
C GLU A 87 -11.02 -1.12 2.16
N ARG A 88 -11.53 -2.35 2.36
CA ARG A 88 -11.57 -3.00 3.67
C ARG A 88 -10.19 -3.33 4.20
N GLU A 89 -9.28 -3.79 3.34
CA GLU A 89 -7.90 -4.15 3.73
C GLU A 89 -7.12 -2.93 4.22
N PHE A 90 -7.26 -1.77 3.57
CA PHE A 90 -6.50 -0.56 3.91
C PHE A 90 -7.28 0.47 4.73
N GLU A 91 -8.53 0.18 5.10
CA GLU A 91 -9.45 1.07 5.83
C GLU A 91 -9.62 2.43 5.14
N ILE A 92 -9.83 2.39 3.82
CA ILE A 92 -10.05 3.57 2.97
C ILE A 92 -11.38 3.45 2.21
N GLU A 93 -11.80 4.55 1.60
CA GLU A 93 -12.96 4.60 0.70
C GLU A 93 -12.50 5.26 -0.61
N PHE A 94 -12.74 4.59 -1.73
CA PHE A 94 -12.43 5.13 -3.05
C PHE A 94 -13.64 5.87 -3.62
N PRO A 95 -13.45 7.06 -4.21
CA PRO A 95 -14.47 7.64 -5.08
C PRO A 95 -14.61 6.80 -6.35
N ASP A 96 -15.85 6.52 -6.78
CA ASP A 96 -16.13 5.74 -8.00
C ASP A 96 -15.35 6.22 -9.23
N ALA A 97 -15.25 7.54 -9.42
CA ALA A 97 -14.54 8.15 -10.54
C ALA A 97 -13.04 7.82 -10.56
N ASP A 98 -12.42 7.65 -9.39
CA ASP A 98 -11.00 7.28 -9.28
C ASP A 98 -10.83 5.79 -9.59
N VAL A 99 -11.73 4.95 -9.08
CA VAL A 99 -11.74 3.50 -9.34
C VAL A 99 -11.84 3.22 -10.84
N GLU A 100 -12.80 3.83 -11.54
CA GLU A 100 -12.97 3.67 -12.99
C GLU A 100 -11.73 4.06 -13.82
N CYS A 101 -10.83 4.86 -13.24
CA CYS A 101 -9.62 5.33 -13.89
C CYS A 101 -8.41 4.40 -13.69
N PHE A 102 -8.44 3.45 -12.76
CA PHE A 102 -7.32 2.52 -12.54
C PHE A 102 -7.19 1.54 -13.69
N ARG A 103 -6.07 1.59 -14.42
CA ARG A 103 -5.81 0.69 -15.57
C ARG A 103 -4.93 -0.48 -15.19
N THR A 104 -4.04 -0.27 -14.23
CA THR A 104 -3.06 -1.25 -13.77
C THR A 104 -3.12 -1.42 -12.26
N VAL A 105 -2.59 -2.54 -11.77
CA VAL A 105 -2.43 -2.79 -10.32
C VAL A 105 -1.58 -1.69 -9.68
N ASN A 106 -0.58 -1.17 -10.39
CA ASN A 106 0.26 -0.08 -9.90
C ASN A 106 -0.53 1.20 -9.62
N ASP A 107 -1.56 1.52 -10.41
CA ASP A 107 -2.35 2.74 -10.22
C ASP A 107 -3.09 2.71 -8.87
N ALA A 108 -3.70 1.57 -8.56
CA ALA A 108 -4.35 1.36 -7.27
C ALA A 108 -3.33 1.39 -6.11
N VAL A 109 -2.16 0.77 -6.28
CA VAL A 109 -1.08 0.77 -5.27
C VAL A 109 -0.58 2.20 -5.01
N GLU A 110 -0.33 2.98 -6.05
CA GLU A 110 0.09 4.37 -5.96
C GLU A 110 -0.95 5.23 -5.25
N TYR A 111 -2.24 5.03 -5.56
CA TYR A 111 -3.32 5.72 -4.90
C TYR A 111 -3.34 5.44 -3.40
N VAL A 112 -3.33 4.16 -3.02
CA VAL A 112 -3.35 3.74 -1.61
C VAL A 112 -2.11 4.25 -0.88
N ALA A 113 -0.92 4.16 -1.49
CA ALA A 113 0.31 4.62 -0.87
C ALA A 113 0.35 6.15 -0.62
N ARG A 114 -0.38 6.92 -1.44
CA ARG A 114 -0.55 8.37 -1.30
C ARG A 114 -1.79 8.76 -0.49
N SER A 115 -2.62 7.80 -0.09
CA SER A 115 -3.74 8.07 0.80
C SER A 115 -3.23 8.28 2.22
N PHE A 116 -3.60 9.42 2.81
CA PHE A 116 -3.23 9.73 4.20
C PHE A 116 -3.90 8.81 5.22
N PHE A 117 -5.04 8.22 4.86
CA PHE A 117 -5.85 7.40 5.77
C PHE A 117 -5.52 5.91 5.69
N ALA A 118 -4.73 5.47 4.70
CA ALA A 118 -4.37 4.07 4.57
C ALA A 118 -3.53 3.59 5.77
N VAL A 119 -3.89 2.40 6.29
CA VAL A 119 -3.27 1.74 7.46
C VAL A 119 -2.54 0.46 7.06
#